data_AF-A0A315YW05-F1
#
_entry.id   AF-A0A315YW05-F1
#
_cell.length_a   1.000
_cell.length_b   1.000
_cell.length_c   1.000
_cell.angle_alpha   90.00
_cell.angle_beta   90.00
_cell.angle_gamma   90.00
#
_symmetry.space_group_name_H-M   'P 1'
#
loop_
_entity.id
_entity.type
_entity.pdbx_description
1 polymer ?
#
loop_
_entity_poly.entity_id
_entity_poly.type
_entity_poly.pdbx_seq_one_letter_code
_entity_poly.pdbx_strand_id
1 'polypeptide(L)'
;MVISILSILGLAYSWKDGKGKFQKVITTLLAISFLILLFNSKELRISSTLLQLLVSFFCVIFSFRAKRINGLDRFLIGGFGITSIFTNIFRVMHYPYQFELSFLLLLISVIYLFSRVYLKDIKGSAHLGFMLIWGSYAILNFVDIVN
;
A
#
# COMPACT_ATOMS: atom_id res chain seq x y z
N MET A 1 8.10 -11.75 9.70
CA MET A 1 9.53 -11.56 9.39
C MET A 1 9.76 -11.13 7.94
N VAL A 2 9.26 -11.87 6.94
CA VAL A 2 9.45 -11.54 5.50
C VAL A 2 8.90 -10.16 5.11
N ILE A 3 7.70 -9.79 5.57
CA ILE A 3 7.09 -8.47 5.27
C ILE A 3 7.92 -7.29 5.82
N SER A 4 8.55 -7.48 6.98
CA SER A 4 9.37 -6.43 7.60
C SER A 4 10.63 -6.16 6.78
N ILE A 5 11.23 -7.21 6.20
CA ILE A 5 12.36 -7.10 5.27
C ILE A 5 11.92 -6.40 3.98
N LEU A 6 10.76 -6.77 3.42
CA LEU A 6 10.18 -6.12 2.24
C LEU A 6 9.88 -4.64 2.49
N SER A 7 9.45 -4.29 3.71
CA SER A 7 9.19 -2.90 4.10
C SER A 7 10.46 -2.06 4.16
N ILE A 8 11.55 -2.62 4.71
CA ILE A 8 12.87 -1.96 4.75
C ILE A 8 13.45 -1.80 3.35
N LEU A 9 13.37 -2.85 2.52
CA LEU A 9 13.81 -2.80 1.12
C LEU A 9 13.00 -1.76 0.32
N GLY A 10 11.67 -1.77 0.48
CA GLY A 10 10.80 -0.79 -0.17
C GLY A 10 11.12 0.65 0.21
N LEU A 11 11.47 0.88 1.48
CA LEU A 11 11.90 2.19 1.96
C LEU A 11 13.26 2.62 1.37
N ALA A 12 14.23 1.70 1.32
CA ALA A 12 15.54 1.92 0.72
C ALA A 12 15.43 2.28 -0.78
N TYR A 13 14.61 1.54 -1.53
CA TYR A 13 14.31 1.85 -2.93
C TYR A 13 13.59 3.19 -3.07
N SER A 14 12.65 3.51 -2.17
CA SER A 14 11.94 4.78 -2.20
C SER A 14 12.82 6.00 -1.95
N TRP A 15 13.90 5.83 -1.18
CA TRP A 15 14.78 6.93 -0.80
C TRP A 15 15.88 7.22 -1.83
N LYS A 16 16.30 6.21 -2.59
CA LYS A 16 17.42 6.26 -3.55
C LYS A 16 17.28 7.31 -4.66
N ASP A 17 16.09 7.48 -5.24
CA ASP A 17 15.92 8.34 -6.44
C ASP A 17 15.75 9.85 -6.14
N GLY A 18 15.67 10.27 -4.87
CA GLY A 18 15.60 11.69 -4.49
C GLY A 18 14.33 12.46 -4.92
N LYS A 19 13.56 11.96 -5.89
CA LYS A 19 12.39 12.60 -6.48
C LYS A 19 11.10 12.10 -5.80
N GLY A 20 10.21 13.03 -5.46
CA GLY A 20 8.89 12.72 -4.88
C GLY A 20 8.84 12.71 -3.34
N LYS A 21 8.92 13.89 -2.71
CA LYS A 21 8.79 14.06 -1.24
C LYS A 21 7.55 13.34 -0.69
N PHE A 22 6.43 13.42 -1.42
CA PHE A 22 5.17 12.79 -1.03
C PHE A 22 5.25 11.26 -0.98
N GLN A 23 5.83 10.63 -2.02
CA GLN A 23 6.03 9.19 -2.04
C GLN A 23 6.89 8.77 -0.86
N LYS A 24 8.02 9.44 -0.59
CA LYS A 24 8.86 9.12 0.57
C LYS A 24 8.08 9.14 1.88
N VAL A 25 7.26 10.17 2.11
CA VAL A 25 6.44 10.26 3.33
C VAL A 25 5.49 9.08 3.43
N ILE A 26 4.78 8.73 2.35
CA ILE A 26 3.84 7.61 2.37
C ILE A 26 4.55 6.26 2.53
N THR A 27 5.61 6.00 1.77
CA THR A 27 6.36 4.74 1.87
C THR A 27 6.95 4.56 3.27
N THR A 28 7.38 5.66 3.90
CA THR A 28 7.89 5.65 5.28
C THR A 28 6.79 5.35 6.28
N LEU A 29 5.64 6.02 6.18
CA LEU A 29 4.49 5.74 7.05
C LEU A 29 4.03 4.28 6.91
N LEU A 30 3.93 3.75 5.69
CA LEU A 30 3.58 2.35 5.47
C LEU A 30 4.60 1.39 6.10
N ALA A 31 5.89 1.64 5.89
CA ALA A 31 6.94 0.81 6.50
C ALA A 31 6.86 0.82 8.03
N ILE A 32 6.61 1.99 8.63
CA ILE A 32 6.38 2.12 10.08
C ILE A 32 5.17 1.29 10.50
N SER A 33 4.05 1.36 9.76
CA SER A 33 2.86 0.56 10.07
C SER A 33 3.16 -0.95 10.11
N PHE A 34 4.03 -1.44 9.22
CA PHE A 34 4.45 -2.84 9.20
C PHE A 34 5.43 -3.21 10.29
N LEU A 35 6.35 -2.32 10.64
CA LEU A 35 7.26 -2.53 11.76
C LEU A 35 6.49 -2.58 13.08
N ILE A 36 5.41 -1.80 13.22
CA ILE A 36 4.53 -1.83 14.40
C ILE A 36 3.85 -3.20 14.56
N LEU A 37 3.49 -3.87 13.45
CA LEU A 37 2.88 -5.21 13.49
C LEU A 37 3.82 -6.29 14.05
N LEU A 38 5.13 -6.04 14.16
CA LEU A 38 6.07 -6.97 14.80
C LEU A 38 5.85 -7.12 16.31
N PHE A 39 5.26 -6.13 16.97
CA PHE A 39 5.21 -6.06 18.43
C PHE A 39 4.00 -6.79 19.05
N ASN A 40 3.18 -7.47 18.24
CA ASN A 40 2.07 -8.35 18.60
C ASN A 40 1.09 -7.89 19.71
N SER A 41 1.08 -6.61 20.09
CA SER A 41 0.14 -6.08 21.07
C SER A 41 -1.15 -5.59 20.39
N LYS A 42 -2.30 -5.74 21.05
CA LYS A 42 -3.59 -5.31 20.50
C LYS A 42 -3.64 -3.81 20.20
N GLU A 43 -3.07 -2.98 21.07
CA GLU A 43 -3.01 -1.52 20.94
C GLU A 43 -2.16 -1.09 19.72
N LEU A 44 -1.05 -1.79 19.48
CA LEU A 44 -0.17 -1.52 18.35
C LEU A 44 -0.81 -1.97 17.03
N ARG A 45 -1.60 -3.05 17.02
CA ARG A 45 -2.39 -3.46 15.84
C ARG A 45 -3.43 -2.41 15.45
N ILE A 46 -4.14 -1.82 16.42
CA ILE A 46 -5.10 -0.74 16.17
C ILE A 46 -4.37 0.49 15.60
N SER A 47 -3.26 0.87 16.22
CA SER A 47 -2.43 2.00 15.75
C SER A 47 -1.93 1.79 14.32
N SER A 48 -1.50 0.57 13.97
CA SER A 48 -1.09 0.21 12.61
C SER A 48 -2.25 0.35 11.61
N THR A 49 -3.43 -0.13 11.96
CA THR A 49 -4.65 -0.05 11.13
C THR A 49 -5.05 1.42 10.87
N LEU A 50 -4.99 2.27 11.90
CA LEU A 50 -5.24 3.71 11.76
C LEU A 50 -4.21 4.39 10.85
N LEU A 51 -2.95 4.02 10.97
CA LEU A 51 -1.88 4.54 10.12
C LEU A 51 -2.10 4.14 8.64
N GLN A 52 -2.54 2.90 8.40
CA GLN A 52 -2.87 2.39 7.07
C GLN A 52 -4.09 3.11 6.48
N LEU A 53 -5.13 3.37 7.27
CA LEU A 53 -6.28 4.18 6.85
C LEU A 53 -5.86 5.60 6.45
N LEU A 54 -5.04 6.25 7.27
CA LEU A 54 -4.52 7.59 7.02
C LEU A 54 -3.67 7.63 5.75
N VAL A 55 -2.80 6.65 5.54
CA VAL A 55 -2.04 6.51 4.29
C VAL A 55 -2.98 6.33 3.09
N SER A 56 -3.96 5.45 3.21
CA SER A 56 -4.88 5.14 2.11
C SER A 56 -5.67 6.40 1.70
N PHE A 57 -6.10 7.19 2.68
CA PHE A 57 -6.72 8.50 2.46
C PHE A 57 -5.79 9.48 1.74
N PHE A 58 -4.53 9.59 2.17
CA PHE A 58 -3.55 10.42 1.46
C PHE A 58 -3.31 9.96 0.02
N CYS A 59 -3.35 8.67 -0.25
CA CYS A 59 -3.19 8.12 -1.59
C CYS A 59 -4.36 8.53 -2.52
N VAL A 60 -5.59 8.53 -2.01
CA VAL A 60 -6.76 9.02 -2.75
C VAL A 60 -6.63 10.52 -3.05
N ILE A 61 -6.28 11.34 -2.06
CA ILE A 61 -6.08 12.78 -2.29
C ILE A 61 -4.99 13.01 -3.35
N PHE A 62 -3.91 12.25 -3.28
CA PHE A 62 -2.80 12.36 -4.20
C PHE A 62 -3.16 11.96 -5.63
N SER A 63 -3.94 10.90 -5.82
CA SER A 63 -4.37 10.50 -7.16
C SER A 63 -5.17 11.59 -7.87
N PHE A 64 -5.96 12.37 -7.13
CA PHE A 64 -6.70 13.51 -7.69
C PHE A 64 -5.83 14.75 -7.92
N ARG A 65 -4.86 15.04 -7.04
CA ARG A 65 -4.04 16.27 -7.13
C ARG A 65 -2.80 16.15 -8.02
N ALA A 66 -2.29 14.95 -8.27
CA ALA A 66 -1.02 14.76 -8.95
C ALA A 66 -1.12 14.95 -10.47
N LYS A 67 -0.96 16.18 -10.95
CA LYS A 67 -0.95 16.51 -12.41
C LYS A 67 0.19 15.87 -13.20
N ARG A 68 1.30 15.47 -12.54
CA ARG A 68 2.51 14.93 -13.19
C ARG A 68 2.53 13.40 -13.37
N ILE A 69 1.48 12.70 -12.93
CA ILE A 69 1.42 11.24 -12.98
C ILE A 69 0.57 10.82 -14.18
N ASN A 70 0.91 9.71 -14.84
CA ASN A 70 0.12 9.13 -15.92
C ASN A 70 -1.31 8.82 -15.44
N GLY A 71 -2.30 8.94 -16.33
CA GLY A 71 -3.71 8.72 -15.97
C GLY A 71 -3.96 7.33 -15.36
N LEU A 72 -3.30 6.31 -15.90
CA LEU A 72 -3.37 4.93 -15.41
C LEU A 72 -2.79 4.78 -13.99
N ASP A 73 -1.63 5.38 -13.71
CA ASP A 73 -1.02 5.36 -12.38
C ASP A 73 -1.90 6.09 -11.35
N ARG A 74 -2.56 7.19 -11.75
CA ARG A 74 -3.53 7.87 -10.87
C ARG A 74 -4.72 6.99 -10.56
N PHE A 75 -5.28 6.32 -11.57
CA PHE A 75 -6.41 5.41 -11.39
C PHE A 75 -6.05 4.25 -10.45
N LEU A 76 -4.88 3.63 -10.64
CA LEU A 76 -4.44 2.51 -9.80
C LEU A 76 -4.11 2.94 -8.36
N ILE A 77 -3.45 4.09 -8.16
CA ILE A 77 -3.17 4.62 -6.82
C ILE A 77 -4.47 5.01 -6.10
N GLY A 78 -5.40 5.67 -6.81
CA GLY A 78 -6.69 6.06 -6.24
C GLY A 78 -7.57 4.85 -5.93
N GLY A 79 -7.67 3.90 -6.86
CA GLY A 79 -8.40 2.66 -6.69
C GLY A 79 -7.86 1.82 -5.54
N PHE A 80 -6.54 1.73 -5.38
CA PHE A 80 -5.92 1.10 -4.22
C PHE A 80 -6.30 1.82 -2.93
N GLY A 81 -6.17 3.15 -2.89
CA GLY A 81 -6.53 3.94 -1.71
C GLY A 81 -7.98 3.74 -1.28
N ILE A 82 -8.92 3.78 -2.23
CA ILE A 82 -10.35 3.55 -1.97
C ILE A 82 -10.58 2.11 -1.47
N THR A 83 -10.05 1.12 -2.17
CA THR A 83 -10.24 -0.29 -1.82
C THR A 83 -9.63 -0.60 -0.46
N SER A 84 -8.47 -0.03 -0.14
CA SER A 84 -7.79 -0.16 1.15
C SER A 84 -8.60 0.47 2.29
N ILE A 85 -9.21 1.64 2.07
CA ILE A 85 -10.12 2.25 3.05
C ILE A 85 -11.29 1.31 3.34
N PHE A 86 -11.98 0.83 2.31
CA PHE A 86 -13.11 -0.09 2.49
C PHE A 86 -12.68 -1.40 3.15
N THR A 87 -11.54 -1.97 2.77
CA THR A 87 -11.00 -3.20 3.36
C THR A 87 -10.76 -3.04 4.86
N ASN A 88 -10.11 -1.94 5.27
CA ASN A 88 -9.87 -1.67 6.69
C ASN A 88 -11.17 -1.43 7.47
N ILE A 89 -12.08 -0.65 6.91
CA ILE A 89 -13.38 -0.37 7.53
C ILE A 89 -14.19 -1.67 7.70
N PHE A 90 -14.24 -2.51 6.67
CA PHE A 90 -15.00 -3.76 6.68
C PHE A 90 -14.39 -4.78 7.63
N ARG A 91 -13.05 -4.79 7.77
CA ARG A 91 -12.35 -5.57 8.78
C ARG A 91 -12.78 -5.15 10.19
N VAL A 92 -12.77 -3.86 10.49
CA VAL A 92 -13.20 -3.34 11.80
C VAL A 92 -14.68 -3.66 12.09
N MET A 93 -15.53 -3.62 11.05
CA MET A 93 -16.96 -3.90 11.20
C MET A 93 -17.33 -5.39 11.14
N HIS A 94 -16.37 -6.31 10.97
CA HIS A 94 -16.65 -7.74 10.78
C HIS A 94 -17.65 -8.03 9.64
N TYR A 95 -17.60 -7.24 8.55
CA TYR A 95 -18.53 -7.36 7.43
C TYR A 95 -18.25 -8.63 6.59
N PRO A 96 -19.27 -9.32 6.03
CA PRO A 96 -19.09 -10.61 5.36
C PRO A 96 -18.30 -10.54 4.04
N TYR A 97 -18.20 -9.37 3.40
CA TYR A 97 -17.51 -9.19 2.11
C TYR A 97 -16.04 -8.77 2.23
N GLN A 98 -15.37 -9.15 3.33
CA GLN A 98 -13.95 -8.83 3.55
C GLN A 98 -13.03 -9.54 2.54
N PHE A 99 -13.41 -10.75 2.12
CA PHE A 99 -12.62 -11.55 1.19
C PHE A 99 -12.55 -10.90 -0.20
N GLU A 100 -13.69 -10.46 -0.73
CA GLU A 100 -13.81 -9.85 -2.05
C GLU A 100 -13.03 -8.53 -2.14
N LEU A 101 -13.09 -7.72 -1.07
CA LEU A 101 -12.32 -6.47 -1.00
C LEU A 101 -10.82 -6.73 -0.93
N SER A 102 -10.39 -7.74 -0.18
CA SER A 102 -8.98 -8.10 -0.07
C SER A 102 -8.45 -8.71 -1.37
N PHE A 103 -9.27 -9.48 -2.07
CA PHE A 103 -8.98 -9.97 -3.40
C PHE A 103 -8.89 -8.82 -4.42
N LEU A 104 -9.79 -7.85 -4.36
CA LEU A 104 -9.74 -6.65 -5.21
C LEU A 104 -8.46 -5.83 -4.95
N LEU A 105 -8.07 -5.68 -3.69
CA LEU A 105 -6.83 -5.01 -3.29
C LEU A 105 -5.59 -5.74 -3.85
N LEU A 106 -5.58 -7.07 -3.80
CA LEU A 106 -4.54 -7.91 -4.39
C LEU A 106 -4.49 -7.73 -5.91
N LEU A 107 -5.65 -7.79 -6.58
CA LEU A 107 -5.78 -7.62 -8.02
C LEU A 107 -5.24 -6.27 -8.50
N ILE A 108 -5.61 -5.17 -7.83
CA ILE A 108 -5.11 -3.82 -8.13
C ILE A 108 -3.58 -3.76 -7.98
N SER A 109 -3.03 -4.41 -6.94
CA SER A 109 -1.59 -4.46 -6.70
C SER A 109 -0.85 -5.23 -7.81
N VAL A 110 -1.42 -6.35 -8.27
CA VAL A 110 -0.88 -7.16 -9.37
C VAL A 110 -0.95 -6.42 -10.70
N ILE A 111 -2.09 -5.77 -11.01
CA ILE A 111 -2.25 -4.96 -12.23
C ILE A 111 -1.26 -3.80 -12.24
N TYR A 112 -1.06 -3.13 -11.10
CA TYR A 112 -0.05 -2.09 -10.97
C TYR A 112 1.36 -2.65 -11.19
N LEU A 113 1.71 -3.80 -10.59
CA LEU A 113 2.99 -4.51 -10.80
C LEU A 113 3.22 -4.81 -12.29
N PHE A 114 2.24 -5.43 -12.91
CA PHE A 114 2.30 -5.80 -14.32
C PHE A 114 2.46 -4.58 -15.22
N SER A 115 1.70 -3.50 -14.98
CA SER A 115 1.80 -2.24 -15.72
C SER A 115 3.22 -1.67 -15.70
N ARG A 116 3.87 -1.65 -14.52
CA ARG A 116 5.23 -1.11 -14.37
C ARG A 116 6.30 -1.99 -15.03
N VAL A 117 6.14 -3.31 -14.98
CA VAL A 117 7.06 -4.25 -15.64
C VAL A 117 6.90 -4.22 -17.16
N TYR A 118 5.66 -4.26 -17.65
CA TYR A 118 5.33 -4.35 -19.07
C TYR A 118 5.64 -3.05 -19.83
N LEU A 119 5.34 -1.89 -19.25
CA LEU A 119 5.59 -0.60 -19.91
C LEU A 119 7.08 -0.21 -19.95
N LYS A 120 7.99 -1.04 -19.42
CA LYS A 120 9.43 -0.76 -19.29
C LYS A 120 9.75 0.60 -18.64
N ASP A 121 8.80 1.18 -17.92
CA ASP A 121 8.94 2.49 -17.27
C ASP A 121 9.51 2.33 -15.85
N ILE A 122 10.63 1.59 -15.77
CA ILE A 122 11.41 1.32 -14.56
C ILE A 122 12.23 2.58 -14.15
N LYS A 123 11.94 3.75 -14.73
CA LYS A 123 12.68 4.99 -14.45
C LYS A 123 12.39 5.62 -13.09
N GLY A 124 11.55 5.00 -12.25
CA GLY A 124 11.30 5.46 -10.88
C GLY A 124 11.40 4.32 -9.88
N SER A 125 12.59 4.09 -9.33
CA SER A 125 12.79 3.19 -8.18
C SER A 125 11.94 3.60 -6.97
N ALA A 126 11.56 4.87 -6.90
CA ALA A 126 10.59 5.38 -5.92
C ALA A 126 9.21 4.72 -5.99
N HIS A 127 8.71 4.46 -7.20
CA HIS A 127 7.41 3.81 -7.40
C HIS A 127 7.47 2.31 -7.10
N LEU A 128 8.61 1.66 -7.34
CA LEU A 128 8.84 0.25 -7.00
C LEU A 128 8.89 0.04 -5.49
N GLY A 129 9.55 0.94 -4.75
CA GLY A 129 9.60 0.87 -3.29
C GLY A 129 8.21 0.97 -2.66
N PHE A 130 7.43 1.95 -3.10
CA PHE A 130 6.03 2.12 -2.71
C PHE A 130 5.17 0.88 -3.03
N MET A 131 5.35 0.33 -4.23
CA MET A 131 4.63 -0.84 -4.72
C MET A 131 4.95 -2.12 -3.94
N LEU A 132 6.21 -2.35 -3.57
CA LEU A 132 6.60 -3.51 -2.77
C LEU A 132 5.89 -3.52 -1.41
N ILE A 133 5.80 -2.36 -0.78
CA ILE A 133 5.12 -2.23 0.53
C ILE A 133 3.61 -2.39 0.38
N TRP A 134 3.02 -1.83 -0.68
CA TRP A 134 1.61 -2.00 -1.01
C TRP A 134 1.21 -3.44 -1.38
N GLY A 135 2.01 -4.12 -2.19
CA GLY A 135 1.76 -5.53 -2.53
C GLY A 135 1.87 -6.42 -1.30
N SER A 136 2.85 -6.16 -0.43
CA SER A 136 2.99 -6.87 0.85
C SER A 136 1.78 -6.68 1.76
N TYR A 137 1.19 -5.48 1.75
CA TYR A 137 -0.05 -5.19 2.46
C TYR A 137 -1.24 -5.99 1.95
N ALA A 138 -1.43 -5.99 0.64
CA ALA A 138 -2.55 -6.70 0.03
C ALA A 138 -2.45 -8.21 0.27
N ILE A 139 -1.25 -8.78 0.16
CA ILE A 139 -0.98 -10.19 0.46
C ILE A 139 -1.30 -10.50 1.91
N LEU A 140 -0.85 -9.68 2.85
CA LEU A 140 -1.13 -9.89 4.27
C LEU A 140 -2.62 -9.88 4.56
N ASN A 141 -3.35 -8.89 4.05
CA ASN A 141 -4.79 -8.82 4.27
C ASN A 141 -5.52 -10.04 3.73
N PHE A 142 -5.12 -10.51 2.54
CA PHE A 142 -5.71 -11.70 1.95
C PHE A 142 -5.41 -12.96 2.77
N VAL A 143 -4.16 -13.18 3.18
CA VAL A 143 -3.76 -14.35 3.97
C VAL A 143 -4.41 -14.36 5.36
N ASP A 144 -4.57 -13.21 5.99
CA ASP A 144 -5.17 -13.07 7.34
C ASP A 144 -6.69 -13.30 7.34
N ILE A 145 -7.35 -13.29 6.17
CA ILE A 145 -8.77 -13.62 6.03
C ILE A 145 -8.97 -15.10 5.67
N VAL A 146 -7.98 -15.70 4.98
CA VAL A 146 -8.04 -17.11 4.58
C VAL A 146 -7.71 -18.06 5.74
N ASN A 147 -6.89 -17.62 6.70
CA ASN A 147 -6.56 -18.37 7.91
C ASN A 147 -7.46 -18.01 9.08
#